data_AF-A0A969IHS5-F1
#
_entry.id   AF-A0A969IHS5-F1
#
_cell.length_a   1.000
_cell.length_b   1.000
_cell.length_c   1.000
_cell.angle_alpha   90.00
_cell.angle_beta   90.00
_cell.angle_gamma   90.00
#
_symmetry.space_group_name_H-M   'P 1'
#
loop_
_entity.id
_entity.type
_entity.pdbx_description
1 polymer ?
#
loop_
_entity_poly.entity_id
_entity_poly.type
_entity_poly.pdbx_seq_one_letter_code
_entity_poly.pdbx_strand_id
1 'polypeptide(L)' 'MHNPPDILTLAYRQHLMQEQMVLLQTKEQQIPGSVQYSIKRYQRLSQWNVDDTGMLVYHYEKKRSKGQLS' A
#
# COMPACT_ATOMS: atom_id res chain seq x y z
N MET A 1 3.03 -14.50 -9.32
CA MET A 1 3.11 -13.22 -8.57
C MET A 1 1.79 -13.03 -7.86
N HIS A 2 1.79 -12.85 -6.53
CA HIS A 2 0.57 -12.56 -5.80
C HIS A 2 0.30 -11.06 -5.93
N ASN A 3 -0.83 -10.69 -6.53
CA ASN A 3 -1.26 -9.29 -6.57
C ASN A 3 -2.13 -9.05 -5.32
N PRO A 4 -1.65 -8.30 -4.31
CA PRO A 4 -2.47 -8.03 -3.14
C PRO A 4 -3.73 -7.26 -3.55
N PRO A 5 -4.85 -7.45 -2.83
CA PRO A 5 -6.07 -6.72 -3.12
C PRO A 5 -5.87 -5.21 -2.95
N ASP A 6 -6.61 -4.43 -3.74
CA ASP A 6 -6.57 -2.98 -3.61
C ASP A 6 -7.23 -2.53 -2.30
N ILE A 7 -6.40 -2.05 -1.38
CA ILE A 7 -6.82 -1.59 -0.05
C ILE A 7 -7.82 -0.43 -0.12
N LEU A 8 -7.78 0.38 -1.18
CA LEU A 8 -8.73 1.48 -1.35
C LEU A 8 -10.11 0.93 -1.69
N THR A 9 -10.21 0.00 -2.62
CA THR A 9 -11.48 -0.68 -2.92
C THR A 9 -12.07 -1.37 -1.68
N LEU A 10 -11.22 -1.98 -0.84
CA LEU A 10 -11.65 -2.61 0.41
C LEU A 10 -12.17 -1.60 1.44
N ALA A 11 -11.43 -0.52 1.70
CA ALA A 11 -11.76 0.47 2.72
C ALA A 11 -13.06 1.24 2.41
N TYR A 12 -13.34 1.44 1.11
CA TYR A 12 -14.51 2.19 0.66
C TYR A 12 -15.70 1.33 0.26
N ARG A 13 -15.54 0.00 0.25
CA ARG A 13 -16.58 -0.97 -0.17
C ARG A 13 -17.22 -0.65 -1.53
N GLN A 14 -16.49 0.06 -2.38
CA GLN A 14 -16.93 0.48 -3.72
C GLN A 14 -15.71 0.53 -4.64
N HIS A 15 -15.94 0.39 -5.94
CA HIS A 15 -14.89 0.57 -6.95
C HIS A 15 -14.54 2.05 -7.04
N LEU A 16 -13.42 2.44 -6.44
CA LEU A 16 -12.90 3.78 -6.54
C LEU A 16 -11.93 3.91 -7.70
N MET A 17 -12.12 4.94 -8.53
CA MET A 17 -11.11 5.37 -9.49
C MET A 17 -10.15 6.32 -8.78
N GLN A 18 -8.97 5.82 -8.38
CA GLN A 18 -7.96 6.61 -7.67
C GLN A 18 -7.60 7.92 -8.40
N GLU A 19 -7.68 7.93 -9.74
CA GLU A 19 -7.44 9.09 -10.60
C GLU A 19 -8.39 10.26 -10.36
N GLN A 20 -9.59 9.99 -9.82
CA GLN A 20 -10.58 11.02 -9.50
C GLN A 20 -10.37 11.64 -8.11
N MET A 21 -9.46 11.09 -7.31
CA MET A 21 -9.17 11.61 -5.98
C MET A 21 -8.24 12.82 -6.05
N VAL A 22 -8.65 13.92 -5.42
CA VAL A 22 -7.81 15.12 -5.32
C VAL A 22 -6.73 14.90 -4.26
N LEU A 23 -5.47 14.77 -4.69
CA LEU A 23 -4.31 14.65 -3.79
C LEU A 23 -4.01 16.01 -3.15
N LEU A 24 -4.12 16.07 -1.82
CA LEU A 24 -3.86 17.27 -1.04
C LEU A 24 -2.41 17.36 -0.57
N GLN A 25 -1.82 16.21 -0.24
CA GLN A 25 -0.46 16.16 0.30
C GLN A 25 0.20 14.83 -0.03
N THR A 26 1.48 14.90 -0.36
CA THR A 26 2.39 13.76 -0.34
C THR A 26 3.53 14.04 0.63
N LYS A 27 3.86 13.05 1.47
CA LYS A 27 5.09 13.04 2.26
C LYS A 27 5.80 11.72 2.06
N GLU A 28 7.03 11.77 1.56
CA GLU A 28 7.88 10.61 1.43
C GLU A 28 8.95 10.65 2.52
N GLN A 29 9.26 9.48 3.09
CA GLN A 29 10.33 9.36 4.07
C GLN A 29 11.00 8.00 3.93
N GLN A 30 12.33 8.03 3.98
CA GLN A 30 13.17 6.85 3.99
C GLN A 30 13.96 6.83 5.28
N ILE A 31 13.87 5.72 6.01
CA ILE A 31 14.68 5.46 7.20
C ILE A 31 15.71 4.40 6.80
N PRO A 32 17.01 4.74 6.68
CA PRO A 32 18.04 3.79 6.32
C PRO A 32 18.03 2.56 7.23
N GLY A 33 18.09 1.36 6.64
CA GLY A 33 18.08 0.09 7.38
C GLY A 33 16.74 -0.30 7.99
N SER A 34 15.66 0.45 7.75
CA SER A 34 14.32 0.16 8.28
C SER A 34 13.28 0.15 7.17
N VAL A 35 12.49 1.21 7.05
CA VAL A 35 11.34 1.29 6.15
C VAL A 35 11.41 2.52 5.27
N GLN A 36 10.86 2.40 4.07
CA GLN A 36 10.51 3.51 3.21
C GLN A 36 8.99 3.60 3.18
N TYR A 37 8.45 4.80 3.40
CA TYR A 37 7.01 5.01 3.36
C TYR A 37 6.65 6.30 2.62
N SER A 38 5.44 6.30 2.06
CA SER A 38 4.80 7.49 1.51
C SER A 38 3.43 7.66 2.16
N ILE A 39 3.11 8.89 2.55
CA ILE A 39 1.81 9.28 3.06
C ILE A 39 1.16 10.13 1.98
N LYS A 40 0.06 9.65 1.40
CA LYS A 40 -0.77 10.40 0.45
C LYS A 40 -2.08 10.74 1.13
N ARG A 41 -2.41 12.04 1.21
CA ARG A 41 -3.67 12.53 1.74
C ARG A 41 -4.54 13.00 0.59
N TYR A 42 -5.77 12.51 0.52
CA TYR A 42 -6.74 12.89 -0.50
C TYR A 42 -7.87 13.70 0.13
N GLN A 43 -8.51 14.53 -0.69
CA GLN A 43 -9.70 15.26 -0.28
C GLN A 43 -10.83 14.29 0.03
N ARG A 44 -11.49 14.48 1.18
CA ARG A 44 -12.67 13.70 1.52
C ARG A 44 -13.85 14.17 0.67
N LEU A 45 -14.47 13.26 -0.07
CA LEU A 45 -15.79 13.52 -0.65
C LEU A 45 -16.86 13.28 0.42
N SER A 46 -17.83 14.19 0.53
CA SER A 46 -18.89 14.21 1.56
C SER A 46 -19.65 12.88 1.68
N GLN A 47 -19.76 12.12 0.58
CA GLN A 47 -20.49 10.86 0.50
C GLN A 47 -19.71 9.65 1.05
N TRP A 48 -18.43 9.84 1.43
CA TRP A 48 -17.55 8.75 1.82
C TRP A 48 -17.59 8.51 3.34
N ASN A 49 -18.25 7.42 3.74
CA ASN A 49 -18.05 6.75 5.03
C ASN A 49 -16.96 5.68 4.83
N VAL A 50 -15.75 5.99 5.25
CA VAL A 50 -14.57 5.12 5.10
C VAL A 50 -14.35 4.38 6.40
N ASP A 51 -14.16 3.07 6.32
CA ASP A 51 -13.73 2.27 7.46
C ASP A 51 -12.22 2.41 7.64
N ASP A 52 -11.75 2.52 8.89
CA ASP A 52 -10.32 2.50 9.21
C ASP A 52 -9.74 1.12 8.83
N THR A 53 -9.09 1.06 7.67
CA THR A 53 -8.63 -0.21 7.07
C THR A 53 -7.12 -0.17 6.86
N GLY A 54 -6.42 -1.22 7.33
CA GLY A 54 -4.99 -1.40 7.15
C GLY A 54 -4.67 -2.72 6.44
N MET A 55 -3.58 -2.76 5.67
CA MET A 55 -3.08 -3.97 5.01
C MET A 55 -1.57 -4.10 5.21
N LEU A 56 -1.13 -5.29 5.61
CA LEU A 56 0.29 -5.66 5.72
C LEU A 56 0.61 -6.71 4.66
N VAL A 57 1.44 -6.35 3.67
CA VAL A 57 1.93 -7.30 2.66
C VAL A 57 3.34 -7.73 3.04
N TYR A 58 3.48 -8.96 3.54
CA TYR A 58 4.77 -9.53 3.93
C TYR A 58 5.36 -10.34 2.78
N HIS A 59 6.57 -9.96 2.34
CA HIS A 59 7.33 -10.69 1.32
C HIS A 59 8.45 -11.48 1.99
N TYR A 60 8.40 -12.80 1.85
CA TYR A 60 9.47 -13.69 2.31
C TYR A 60 10.20 -14.30 1.12
N GLU A 61 11.52 -14.08 1.06
CA GLU A 61 12.40 -14.77 0.13
C GLU A 61 13.34 -15.71 0.89
N LYS A 62 13.21 -17.01 0.63
CA LYS A 62 14.17 -17.99 1.13
C LYS A 62 15.47 -17.83 0.32
N LYS A 63 16.54 -17.37 0.97
CA LYS A 63 17.88 -17.36 0.37
C LYS A 63 18.23 -18.78 -0.08
N ARG A 64 18.40 -18.99 -1.39
CA ARG A 64 18.99 -20.24 -1.90
C ARG A 64 20.45 -20.29 -1.43
N SER A 65 20.81 -21.32 -0.68
CA SER A 65 22.19 -21.60 -0.32
C SER A 65 22.99 -21.88 -1.59
N LYS A 66 24.05 -21.10 -1.84
CA LYS A 66 25.09 -21.39 -2.84
C LYS A 66 25.90 -22.61 -2.39
N GLY A 67 25.30 -23.80 -2.43
CA GLY A 67 25.90 -25.04 -1.91
C GLY A 67 25.46 -26.32 -2.63
N GLN A 68 24.90 -26.23 -3.84
CA GLN A 68 24.65 -27.38 -4.71
C GLN A 68 25.16 -27.07 -6.12
N LEU A 69 26.48 -27.04 -6.25
CA LEU A 69 27.22 -27.27 -7.49
C LEU A 69 28.51 -27.95 -7.01
N SER A 70 28.41 -29.26 -6.82
CA SER A 70 29.52 -30.20 -6.64
C SER A 70 29.72 -30.93 -7.96
#